data_AF-A0AAW4UL98-F1
#
_entry.id   AF-A0AAW4UL98-F1
#
_cell.length_a   1.000
_cell.length_b   1.000
_cell.length_c   1.000
_cell.angle_alpha   90.00
_cell.angle_beta   90.00
_cell.angle_gamma   90.00
#
_symmetry.space_group_name_H-M   'P 1'
#
loop_
_entity.id
_entity.type
_entity.pdbx_description
1 polymer ?
#
loop_
_entity_poly.entity_id
_entity_poly.type
_entity_poly.pdbx_seq_one_letter_code
_entity_poly.pdbx_strand_id
1 'polypeptide(L)'
;MKKHRKCKKIIAFVTVLFIAFVAVIGLHKTGIYRFDFLKDIYKKIDFQLSTNELNIPQDALSFSVYDIEQEEYLFYEGDSQLPTVASLAKLFAIDYALGKVDLEDIVEVNQEVLELVPAGSSLANLYAGEYTVKQIMEAMLVPSGNDAAYALAYHIAKNELGEGYTATEYIDYFMTELSEYLIEAGYSKTNLYNDPSGASMQADSHLDDINRVALKLLNYDFVKECIGKSEFSIQTPQGEFTWKNTNEFLDENSPYYNANVKGMKTGTMASSYNIVVLYEKDGKAYLITCLAAHSNEGRYKAVQSAINTIIE
;
A
#
# COMPACT_ATOMS: atom_id res chain seq x y z
N MET A 1 34.11 -58.40 11.48
CA MET A 1 34.74 -57.30 10.70
C MET A 1 33.76 -56.35 9.98
N LYS A 2 32.58 -56.77 9.48
CA LYS A 2 31.65 -55.88 8.73
C LYS A 2 30.99 -54.75 9.55
N LYS A 3 30.63 -54.99 10.82
CA LYS A 3 29.99 -54.00 11.72
C LYS A 3 30.88 -52.79 12.03
N HIS A 4 32.18 -53.06 12.24
CA HIS A 4 33.18 -52.03 12.53
C HIS A 4 33.44 -51.11 11.31
N ARG A 5 33.35 -51.65 10.09
CA ARG A 5 33.43 -50.88 8.83
C ARG A 5 32.22 -49.95 8.62
N LYS A 6 31.02 -50.36 9.02
CA LYS A 6 29.80 -49.51 8.96
C LYS A 6 29.88 -48.34 9.95
N CYS A 7 30.28 -48.58 11.20
CA CYS A 7 30.50 -47.50 12.18
C CYS A 7 31.52 -46.47 11.68
N LYS A 8 32.64 -46.90 11.11
CA LYS A 8 33.64 -45.96 10.55
C LYS A 8 33.09 -45.10 9.41
N LYS A 9 32.22 -45.65 8.56
CA LYS A 9 31.55 -44.88 7.48
C LYS A 9 30.55 -43.86 8.01
N ILE A 10 29.77 -44.23 9.04
CA ILE A 10 28.81 -43.32 9.67
C ILE A 10 29.55 -42.18 10.38
N ILE A 11 30.59 -42.51 11.15
CA ILE A 11 31.41 -41.51 11.83
C ILE A 11 32.04 -40.57 10.80
N ALA A 12 32.64 -41.09 9.72
CA ALA A 12 33.20 -40.27 8.66
C ALA A 12 32.16 -39.34 8.02
N PHE A 13 30.94 -39.82 7.76
CA PHE A 13 29.87 -39.02 7.19
C PHE A 13 29.40 -37.91 8.13
N VAL A 14 29.22 -38.21 9.42
CA VAL A 14 28.86 -37.23 10.45
C VAL A 14 29.98 -36.20 10.63
N THR A 15 31.24 -36.62 10.61
CA THR A 15 32.39 -35.70 10.67
C THR A 15 32.44 -34.79 9.45
N VAL A 16 32.15 -35.29 8.24
CA VAL A 16 32.09 -34.46 7.03
C VAL A 16 30.95 -33.44 7.11
N LEU A 17 29.76 -33.83 7.59
CA LEU A 17 28.64 -32.91 7.80
C LEU A 17 28.98 -31.85 8.85
N PHE A 18 29.65 -32.24 9.95
CA PHE A 18 30.08 -31.31 10.98
C PHE A 18 31.14 -30.33 10.47
N ILE A 19 32.12 -30.80 9.70
CA ILE A 19 33.12 -29.94 9.07
C ILE A 19 32.46 -28.99 8.06
N ALA A 20 31.50 -29.46 7.26
CA ALA A 20 30.73 -28.61 6.36
C ALA A 20 29.93 -27.54 7.13
N PHE A 21 29.28 -27.91 8.23
CA PHE A 21 28.56 -26.98 9.10
C PHE A 21 29.47 -25.93 9.75
N VAL A 22 30.62 -26.35 10.27
CA VAL A 22 31.62 -25.44 10.84
C VAL A 22 32.23 -24.55 9.76
N ALA A 23 32.44 -25.06 8.54
CA ALA A 23 32.90 -24.27 7.41
C ALA A 23 31.85 -23.23 6.98
N VAL A 24 30.56 -23.58 6.98
CA VAL A 24 29.46 -22.63 6.72
C VAL A 24 29.43 -21.52 7.79
N ILE A 25 29.58 -21.86 9.07
CA ILE A 25 29.69 -20.88 10.17
C ILE A 25 30.97 -20.04 10.06
N GLY A 26 32.09 -20.64 9.68
CA GLY A 26 33.36 -19.95 9.47
C GLY A 26 33.28 -18.95 8.31
N LEU A 27 32.64 -19.35 7.21
CA LEU A 27 32.37 -18.50 6.05
C LEU A 27 31.35 -17.39 6.35
N HIS A 28 30.41 -17.64 7.27
CA HIS A 28 29.51 -16.61 7.81
C HIS A 28 30.28 -15.52 8.57
N LYS A 29 31.37 -15.86 9.28
CA LYS A 29 32.22 -14.87 9.97
C LYS A 29 33.14 -14.07 9.03
N THR A 30 33.48 -14.59 7.86
CA THR A 30 34.38 -13.90 6.91
C THR A 30 33.63 -12.97 5.95
N GLY A 31 32.29 -12.96 5.96
CA GLY A 31 31.48 -12.04 5.15
C GLY A 31 31.47 -12.33 3.65
N ILE A 32 31.97 -13.50 3.21
CA ILE A 32 32.21 -13.79 1.78
C ILE A 32 31.02 -14.51 1.11
N TYR A 33 30.00 -14.95 1.85
CA TYR A 33 28.76 -15.49 1.25
C TYR A 33 27.52 -14.93 1.95
N ARG A 34 27.06 -13.76 1.50
CA ARG A 34 25.65 -13.39 1.64
C ARG A 34 24.87 -14.28 0.67
N PHE A 35 24.42 -15.43 1.14
CA PHE A 35 23.28 -16.08 0.48
C PHE A 35 22.07 -15.22 0.79
N ASP A 36 21.74 -14.27 -0.10
CA ASP A 36 20.56 -13.42 0.05
C ASP A 36 19.29 -14.27 0.29
N PHE A 37 19.22 -15.46 -0.30
CA PHE A 37 18.19 -16.46 -0.02
C PHE A 37 18.05 -16.85 1.46
N LEU A 38 19.15 -17.08 2.18
CA LEU A 38 19.09 -17.42 3.60
C LEU A 38 18.61 -16.21 4.42
N LYS A 39 19.04 -15.00 4.04
CA LYS A 39 18.62 -13.76 4.70
C LYS A 39 17.11 -13.55 4.60
N ASP A 40 16.52 -13.81 3.44
CA ASP A 40 15.08 -13.66 3.24
C ASP A 40 14.29 -14.74 3.99
N ILE A 41 14.79 -15.98 4.05
CA ILE A 41 14.24 -17.03 4.91
C ILE A 41 14.27 -16.60 6.38
N TYR A 42 15.42 -16.10 6.87
CA TYR A 42 15.53 -15.64 8.26
C TYR A 42 14.56 -14.50 8.56
N LYS A 43 14.42 -13.53 7.66
CA LYS A 43 13.44 -12.44 7.81
C LYS A 43 12.01 -12.94 7.86
N LYS A 44 11.64 -13.89 7.01
CA LYS A 44 10.30 -14.47 6.99
C LYS A 44 9.98 -15.21 8.29
N ILE A 45 10.95 -15.97 8.81
CA ILE A 45 10.82 -16.65 10.11
C ILE A 45 10.72 -15.63 11.25
N ASP A 46 11.59 -14.62 11.26
CA ASP A 46 11.58 -13.56 12.28
C ASP A 46 10.27 -12.76 12.27
N PHE A 47 9.74 -12.45 11.08
CA PHE A 47 8.45 -11.80 10.92
C PHE A 47 7.31 -12.64 11.52
N GLN A 48 7.24 -13.94 11.19
CA GLN A 48 6.22 -14.82 11.77
C GLN A 48 6.38 -15.03 13.28
N LEU A 49 7.61 -15.08 13.80
CA LEU A 49 7.85 -15.24 15.23
C LEU A 49 7.57 -13.95 16.04
N SER A 50 7.78 -12.78 15.44
CA SER A 50 7.62 -11.48 16.11
C SER A 50 6.19 -10.94 16.08
N THR A 51 5.24 -11.63 15.43
CA THR A 51 3.85 -11.17 15.23
C THR A 51 2.84 -11.90 16.11
N ASN A 52 3.16 -12.08 17.39
CA ASN A 52 2.30 -12.83 18.33
C ASN A 52 1.39 -11.95 19.19
N GLU A 53 1.69 -10.65 19.33
CA GLU A 53 0.93 -9.73 20.17
C GLU A 53 0.89 -8.34 19.53
N LEU A 54 -0.31 -7.72 19.54
CA LEU A 54 -0.56 -6.39 19.01
C LEU A 54 -0.53 -5.39 20.18
N ASN A 55 0.36 -4.39 20.11
CA ASN A 55 0.54 -3.39 21.16
C ASN A 55 0.26 -1.98 20.62
N ILE A 56 -1.00 -1.55 20.62
CA ILE A 56 -1.38 -0.17 20.29
C ILE A 56 -1.35 0.70 21.56
N PRO A 57 -0.83 1.95 21.55
CA PRO A 57 -0.35 2.73 20.40
C PRO A 57 1.15 2.57 20.09
N GLN A 58 1.83 1.56 20.66
CA GLN A 58 3.26 1.37 20.45
C GLN A 58 3.60 0.91 19.02
N ASP A 59 2.72 0.18 18.36
CA ASP A 59 2.94 -0.33 17.00
C ASP A 59 2.38 0.61 15.90
N ALA A 60 1.33 1.38 16.22
CA ALA A 60 0.68 2.35 15.35
C ALA A 60 -0.11 3.38 16.16
N LEU A 61 -0.28 4.60 15.65
CA LEU A 61 -1.05 5.64 16.34
C LEU A 61 -2.56 5.38 16.28
N SER A 62 -3.04 4.75 15.20
CA SER A 62 -4.43 4.33 15.06
C SER A 62 -4.53 3.01 14.33
N PHE A 63 -5.43 2.14 14.77
CA PHE A 63 -5.57 0.79 14.26
C PHE A 63 -7.01 0.28 14.37
N SER A 64 -7.49 -0.44 13.35
CA SER A 64 -8.79 -1.12 13.42
C SER A 64 -8.79 -2.44 12.66
N VAL A 65 -9.67 -3.34 13.09
CA VAL A 65 -10.10 -4.55 12.38
C VAL A 65 -11.61 -4.48 12.26
N TYR A 66 -12.11 -4.33 11.04
CA TYR A 66 -13.54 -4.26 10.73
C TYR A 66 -13.97 -5.55 10.00
N ASP A 67 -14.96 -6.24 10.54
CA ASP A 67 -15.61 -7.37 9.88
C ASP A 67 -16.64 -6.81 8.89
N ILE A 68 -16.38 -7.02 7.59
CA ILE A 68 -17.19 -6.42 6.52
C ILE A 68 -18.57 -7.07 6.45
N GLU A 69 -18.70 -8.36 6.78
CA GLU A 69 -19.97 -9.07 6.71
C GLU A 69 -20.89 -8.76 7.89
N GLN A 70 -20.30 -8.65 9.08
CA GLN A 70 -21.03 -8.30 10.31
C GLN A 70 -21.24 -6.79 10.46
N GLU A 71 -20.58 -5.99 9.63
CA GLU A 71 -20.58 -4.53 9.66
C GLU A 71 -20.14 -3.94 11.01
N GLU A 72 -19.23 -4.62 11.73
CA GLU A 72 -18.79 -4.23 13.06
C GLU A 72 -17.26 -4.20 13.22
N TYR A 73 -16.78 -3.37 14.15
CA TYR A 73 -15.38 -3.36 14.56
C TYR A 73 -15.11 -4.49 15.55
N LEU A 74 -14.24 -5.43 15.19
CA LEU A 74 -13.68 -6.43 16.11
C LEU A 74 -12.61 -5.81 17.01
N PHE A 75 -11.91 -4.81 16.49
CA PHE A 75 -10.95 -4.01 17.22
C PHE A 75 -10.92 -2.59 16.67
N TYR A 76 -10.76 -1.61 17.57
CA TYR A 76 -10.68 -0.21 17.21
C TYR A 76 -9.91 0.57 18.27
N GLU A 77 -8.92 1.34 17.83
CA GLU A 77 -8.13 2.27 18.65
C GLU A 77 -7.70 3.46 17.77
N GLY A 78 -8.26 4.65 18.00
CA GLY A 78 -7.97 5.80 17.11
C GLY A 78 -8.79 7.09 17.32
N ASP A 79 -9.73 7.11 18.27
CA ASP A 79 -10.77 8.17 18.39
C ASP A 79 -10.27 9.62 18.54
N SER A 80 -9.04 9.81 18.99
CA SER A 80 -8.49 11.15 19.27
C SER A 80 -7.32 11.55 18.37
N GLN A 81 -7.08 10.82 17.27
CA GLN A 81 -5.87 10.97 16.47
C GLN A 81 -6.19 11.41 15.03
N LEU A 82 -5.32 12.27 14.48
CA LEU A 82 -5.34 12.72 13.09
C LEU A 82 -3.93 12.51 12.49
N PRO A 83 -3.52 11.25 12.26
CA PRO A 83 -2.21 10.96 11.68
C PRO A 83 -2.08 11.50 10.26
N THR A 84 -0.84 11.85 9.87
CA THR A 84 -0.52 12.11 8.47
C THR A 84 -0.82 10.87 7.63
N VAL A 85 -1.71 11.00 6.64
CA VAL A 85 -2.22 9.85 5.88
C VAL A 85 -1.45 9.53 4.60
N ALA A 86 -0.59 10.44 4.16
CA ALA A 86 0.24 10.25 2.98
C ALA A 86 -0.61 9.82 1.77
N SER A 87 -0.12 8.87 0.96
CA SER A 87 -0.83 8.41 -0.25
C SER A 87 -2.19 7.73 -0.05
N LEU A 88 -2.67 7.53 1.19
CA LEU A 88 -4.08 7.18 1.40
C LEU A 88 -5.02 8.33 1.00
N ALA A 89 -4.52 9.57 0.93
CA ALA A 89 -5.24 10.74 0.39
C ALA A 89 -5.85 10.48 -0.99
N LYS A 90 -5.19 9.66 -1.82
CA LYS A 90 -5.66 9.29 -3.16
C LYS A 90 -7.01 8.57 -3.15
N LEU A 91 -7.35 7.88 -2.06
CA LEU A 91 -8.65 7.21 -1.95
C LEU A 91 -9.78 8.24 -1.97
N PHE A 92 -9.61 9.38 -1.30
CA PHE A 92 -10.60 10.47 -1.32
C PHE A 92 -10.67 11.16 -2.69
N ALA A 93 -9.52 11.40 -3.32
CA ALA A 93 -9.48 11.99 -4.66
C ALA A 93 -10.17 11.08 -5.70
N ILE A 94 -9.97 9.76 -5.62
CA ILE A 94 -10.68 8.78 -6.46
C ILE A 94 -12.18 8.78 -6.16
N ASP A 95 -12.57 8.77 -4.89
CA ASP A 95 -13.98 8.76 -4.48
C ASP A 95 -14.74 10.00 -5.01
N TYR A 96 -14.11 11.17 -4.91
CA TYR A 96 -14.65 12.41 -5.51
C TYR A 96 -14.73 12.31 -7.04
N ALA A 97 -13.65 11.87 -7.69
CA ALA A 97 -13.58 11.77 -9.14
C ALA A 97 -14.62 10.81 -9.74
N LEU A 98 -14.95 9.70 -9.06
CA LEU A 98 -15.99 8.76 -9.47
C LEU A 98 -17.39 9.40 -9.54
N GLY A 99 -17.60 10.56 -8.90
CA GLY A 99 -18.83 11.36 -9.02
C GLY A 99 -18.78 12.44 -10.11
N LYS A 100 -17.65 12.59 -10.81
CA LYS A 100 -17.38 13.69 -11.76
C LYS A 100 -17.06 13.23 -13.18
N VAL A 101 -16.54 12.02 -13.34
CA VAL A 101 -16.09 11.47 -14.64
C VAL A 101 -16.49 10.01 -14.80
N ASP A 102 -16.62 9.58 -16.06
CA ASP A 102 -16.81 8.17 -16.41
C ASP A 102 -15.45 7.45 -16.56
N LEU A 103 -15.40 6.16 -16.25
CA LEU A 103 -14.16 5.37 -16.28
C LEU A 103 -13.47 5.33 -17.65
N GLU A 104 -14.26 5.46 -18.73
CA GLU A 104 -13.78 5.42 -20.12
C GLU A 104 -13.47 6.81 -20.70
N ASP A 105 -13.68 7.88 -19.92
CA ASP A 105 -13.30 9.23 -20.34
C ASP A 105 -11.80 9.33 -20.58
N ILE A 106 -11.42 10.11 -21.59
CA ILE A 106 -10.02 10.30 -21.98
C ILE A 106 -9.40 11.47 -21.21
N VAL A 107 -8.42 11.14 -20.40
CA VAL A 107 -7.52 12.07 -19.73
C VAL A 107 -6.32 12.35 -20.64
N GLU A 108 -6.22 13.60 -21.12
CA GLU A 108 -5.04 14.10 -21.81
C GLU A 108 -3.99 14.55 -20.78
N VAL A 109 -3.03 13.66 -20.50
CA VAL A 109 -1.87 13.97 -19.66
C VAL A 109 -0.93 14.88 -20.45
N ASN A 110 -0.58 16.02 -19.88
CA ASN A 110 0.34 16.98 -20.48
C ASN A 110 1.57 17.20 -19.58
N GLN A 111 2.64 17.69 -20.20
CA GLN A 111 3.94 17.86 -19.54
C GLN A 111 3.89 18.91 -18.41
N GLU A 112 3.10 19.98 -18.57
CA GLU A 112 2.97 21.04 -17.56
C GLU A 112 2.46 20.48 -16.23
N VAL A 113 1.45 19.60 -16.27
CA VAL A 113 0.90 18.95 -15.07
C VAL A 113 1.90 17.99 -14.44
N LEU A 114 2.66 17.25 -15.25
CA LEU A 114 3.69 16.34 -14.74
C LEU A 114 4.83 17.10 -14.03
N GLU A 115 5.12 18.32 -14.46
CA GLU A 115 6.14 19.20 -13.86
C GLU A 115 5.69 19.82 -12.52
N LEU A 116 4.39 19.82 -12.21
CA LEU A 116 3.88 20.25 -10.90
C LEU A 116 4.11 19.21 -9.79
N VAL A 117 4.36 17.95 -10.16
CA VAL A 117 4.47 16.86 -9.19
C VAL A 117 5.70 17.06 -8.29
N PRO A 118 5.56 17.04 -6.95
CA PRO A 118 6.69 17.27 -6.06
C PRO A 118 7.83 16.26 -6.26
N ALA A 119 9.07 16.76 -6.30
CA ALA A 119 10.25 15.91 -6.47
C ALA A 119 10.38 14.87 -5.33
N GLY A 120 10.77 13.65 -5.68
CA GLY A 120 10.88 12.53 -4.73
C GLY A 120 9.55 11.82 -4.42
N SER A 121 8.47 12.22 -5.09
CA SER A 121 7.18 11.52 -5.07
C SER A 121 7.26 10.11 -5.65
N SER A 122 6.32 9.26 -5.23
CA SER A 122 6.02 8.04 -5.97
C SER A 122 5.34 8.40 -7.29
N LEU A 123 5.73 7.75 -8.38
CA LEU A 123 5.26 8.03 -9.73
C LEU A 123 4.82 6.73 -10.41
N ALA A 124 3.76 6.81 -11.21
CA ALA A 124 3.43 5.79 -12.21
C ALA A 124 4.31 5.89 -13.47
N ASN A 125 5.07 6.99 -13.58
CA ASN A 125 5.92 7.35 -14.71
C ASN A 125 5.09 7.55 -15.98
N LEU A 126 3.94 8.20 -15.84
CA LEU A 126 3.15 8.66 -16.98
C LEU A 126 3.96 9.67 -17.79
N TYR A 127 3.71 9.70 -19.10
CA TYR A 127 4.24 10.72 -19.99
C TYR A 127 3.08 11.34 -20.77
N ALA A 128 3.34 12.43 -21.48
CA ALA A 128 2.30 13.13 -22.22
C ALA A 128 1.59 12.18 -23.21
N GLY A 129 0.25 12.16 -23.16
CA GLY A 129 -0.55 11.20 -23.92
C GLY A 129 -1.97 11.06 -23.38
N GLU A 130 -2.74 10.21 -24.04
CA GLU A 130 -4.13 9.88 -23.70
C GLU A 130 -4.20 8.61 -22.86
N TYR A 131 -4.90 8.70 -21.74
CA TYR A 131 -5.18 7.60 -20.83
C TYR A 131 -6.67 7.60 -20.51
N THR A 132 -7.26 6.44 -20.20
CA THR A 132 -8.62 6.43 -19.62
C THR A 132 -8.57 6.85 -18.15
N VAL A 133 -9.67 7.42 -17.64
CA VAL A 133 -9.83 7.68 -16.20
C VAL A 133 -9.55 6.43 -15.36
N LYS A 134 -10.04 5.26 -15.80
CA LYS A 134 -9.74 3.98 -15.16
C LYS A 134 -8.23 3.73 -15.04
N GLN A 135 -7.48 3.91 -16.11
CA GLN A 135 -6.02 3.71 -16.11
C GLN A 135 -5.30 4.70 -15.19
N ILE A 136 -5.77 5.94 -15.11
CA ILE A 136 -5.25 6.94 -14.18
C ILE A 136 -5.53 6.53 -12.73
N MET A 137 -6.74 6.05 -12.41
CA MET A 137 -7.07 5.55 -11.07
C MET A 137 -6.26 4.29 -10.71
N GLU A 138 -6.04 3.38 -11.66
CA GLU A 138 -5.16 2.21 -11.47
C GLU A 138 -3.71 2.62 -11.19
N ALA A 139 -3.20 3.65 -11.88
CA ALA A 139 -1.90 4.27 -11.62
C ALA A 139 -1.82 4.94 -10.23
N MET A 140 -2.93 5.49 -9.72
CA MET A 140 -3.02 6.02 -8.36
C MET A 140 -3.03 4.91 -7.30
N LEU A 141 -3.66 3.77 -7.59
CA LEU A 141 -3.87 2.67 -6.64
C LEU A 141 -2.66 1.74 -6.55
N VAL A 142 -2.07 1.33 -7.67
CA VAL A 142 -1.05 0.27 -7.71
C VAL A 142 0.36 0.79 -7.38
N PRO A 143 1.03 1.60 -8.24
CA PRO A 143 2.35 2.14 -7.91
C PRO A 143 2.26 3.32 -6.96
N SER A 144 1.07 3.84 -6.64
CA SER A 144 0.87 5.05 -5.83
C SER A 144 1.25 6.36 -6.54
N GLY A 145 1.08 6.43 -7.86
CA GLY A 145 1.54 7.54 -8.70
C GLY A 145 0.93 8.90 -8.35
N ASN A 146 1.78 9.85 -7.97
CA ASN A 146 1.37 11.24 -7.74
C ASN A 146 1.10 11.97 -9.06
N ASP A 147 1.87 11.67 -10.12
CA ASP A 147 1.61 12.08 -11.49
C ASP A 147 0.19 11.76 -11.95
N ALA A 148 -0.29 10.56 -11.66
CA ALA A 148 -1.66 10.16 -11.96
C ALA A 148 -2.71 10.97 -11.18
N ALA A 149 -2.45 11.25 -9.90
CA ALA A 149 -3.36 12.06 -9.07
C ALA A 149 -3.46 13.52 -9.57
N TYR A 150 -2.33 14.11 -9.96
CA TYR A 150 -2.29 15.47 -10.54
C TYR A 150 -2.96 15.50 -11.92
N ALA A 151 -2.76 14.48 -12.75
CA ALA A 151 -3.43 14.37 -14.05
C ALA A 151 -4.96 14.28 -13.91
N LEU A 152 -5.46 13.46 -12.98
CA LEU A 152 -6.89 13.34 -12.71
C LEU A 152 -7.49 14.66 -12.22
N ALA A 153 -6.81 15.31 -11.26
CA ALA A 153 -7.23 16.59 -10.70
C ALA A 153 -7.32 17.68 -11.78
N TYR A 154 -6.26 17.81 -12.59
CA TYR A 154 -6.22 18.76 -13.70
C TYR A 154 -7.33 18.51 -14.72
N HIS A 155 -7.55 17.25 -15.11
CA HIS A 155 -8.58 16.90 -16.09
C HIS A 155 -9.98 17.29 -15.63
N ILE A 156 -10.34 16.94 -14.40
CA ILE A 156 -11.65 17.28 -13.82
C ILE A 156 -11.83 18.79 -13.76
N ALA A 157 -10.84 19.52 -13.21
CA ALA A 157 -10.92 20.97 -13.11
C ALA A 157 -10.99 21.66 -14.47
N LYS A 158 -10.23 21.20 -15.46
CA LYS A 158 -10.27 21.75 -16.83
C LYS A 158 -11.63 21.53 -17.49
N ASN A 159 -12.26 20.38 -17.28
CA ASN A 159 -13.59 20.10 -17.81
C ASN A 159 -14.66 21.01 -17.18
N GLU A 160 -14.54 21.31 -15.88
CA GLU A 160 -15.52 22.15 -15.15
C GLU A 160 -15.31 23.65 -15.39
N LEU A 161 -14.06 24.13 -15.38
CA LEU A 161 -13.74 25.56 -15.55
C LEU A 161 -13.64 26.00 -17.02
N GLY A 162 -13.37 25.07 -17.94
CA GLY A 162 -13.00 25.39 -19.31
C GLY A 162 -11.56 25.89 -19.44
N GLU A 163 -11.18 26.29 -20.65
CA GLU A 163 -9.81 26.75 -20.96
C GLU A 163 -9.51 28.16 -20.42
N GLY A 164 -8.22 28.46 -20.22
CA GLY A 164 -7.73 29.81 -19.89
C GLY A 164 -7.02 29.94 -18.54
N TYR A 165 -6.98 28.88 -17.75
CA TYR A 165 -6.28 28.82 -16.46
C TYR A 165 -4.94 28.09 -16.57
N THR A 166 -4.03 28.38 -15.66
CA THR A 166 -2.75 27.69 -15.49
C THR A 166 -2.94 26.31 -14.85
N ALA A 167 -1.97 25.40 -15.01
CA ALA A 167 -2.06 24.09 -14.36
C ALA A 167 -2.23 24.19 -12.84
N THR A 168 -1.56 25.13 -12.17
CA THR A 168 -1.71 25.35 -10.73
C THR A 168 -3.13 25.79 -10.36
N GLU A 169 -3.74 26.71 -11.12
CA GLU A 169 -5.11 27.18 -10.86
C GLU A 169 -6.15 26.06 -11.02
N TYR A 170 -5.95 25.13 -11.96
CA TYR A 170 -6.80 23.95 -12.06
C TYR A 170 -6.64 23.02 -10.86
N ILE A 171 -5.40 22.80 -10.37
CA ILE A 171 -5.19 21.99 -9.15
C ILE A 171 -5.84 22.66 -7.94
N ASP A 172 -5.66 23.97 -7.77
CA ASP A 172 -6.26 24.74 -6.66
C ASP A 172 -7.80 24.67 -6.70
N TYR A 173 -8.39 24.75 -7.89
CA TYR A 173 -9.83 24.58 -8.08
C TYR A 173 -10.29 23.17 -7.68
N PHE A 174 -9.64 22.13 -8.22
CA PHE A 174 -9.96 20.74 -7.86
C PHE A 174 -9.88 20.51 -6.35
N MET A 175 -8.84 21.04 -5.70
CA MET A 175 -8.65 20.88 -4.26
C MET A 175 -9.68 21.64 -3.43
N THR A 176 -10.17 22.78 -3.93
CA THR A 176 -11.29 23.51 -3.31
C THR A 176 -12.56 22.66 -3.34
N GLU A 177 -12.95 22.17 -4.51
CA GLU A 177 -14.14 21.33 -4.68
C GLU A 177 -14.02 20.00 -3.92
N LEU A 178 -12.85 19.37 -3.92
CA LEU A 178 -12.58 18.17 -3.14
C LEU A 178 -12.74 18.44 -1.63
N SER A 179 -12.29 19.59 -1.14
CA SER A 179 -12.44 19.95 0.28
C SER A 179 -13.91 20.16 0.67
N GLU A 180 -14.71 20.74 -0.22
CA GLU A 180 -16.17 20.87 -0.03
C GLU A 180 -16.84 19.48 -0.03
N TYR A 181 -16.49 18.64 -1.00
CA TYR A 181 -16.97 17.26 -1.08
C TYR A 181 -16.64 16.45 0.19
N LEU A 182 -15.44 16.60 0.76
CA LEU A 182 -15.07 15.90 2.00
C LEU A 182 -16.04 16.24 3.13
N ILE A 183 -16.50 17.49 3.25
CA ILE A 183 -17.48 17.89 4.26
C ILE A 183 -18.85 17.29 3.94
N GLU A 184 -19.31 17.42 2.71
CA GLU A 184 -20.64 16.95 2.27
C GLU A 184 -20.81 15.44 2.33
N ALA A 185 -19.76 14.69 1.96
CA ALA A 185 -19.70 13.23 2.06
C ALA A 185 -19.42 12.73 3.50
N GLY A 186 -19.34 13.65 4.46
CA GLY A 186 -19.19 13.38 5.89
C GLY A 186 -17.77 13.00 6.31
N TYR A 187 -16.75 13.18 5.46
CA TYR A 187 -15.32 12.97 5.78
C TYR A 187 -14.78 14.18 6.57
N SER A 188 -15.53 14.62 7.58
CA SER A 188 -15.33 15.91 8.24
C SER A 188 -14.06 16.00 9.09
N LYS A 189 -13.33 14.88 9.25
CA LYS A 189 -12.06 14.83 9.98
C LYS A 189 -10.90 14.53 9.02
N THR A 190 -11.03 14.90 7.75
CA THR A 190 -10.03 14.73 6.69
C THR A 190 -9.62 16.08 6.14
N ASN A 191 -8.32 16.39 6.14
CA ASN A 191 -7.77 17.60 5.54
C ASN A 191 -6.61 17.24 4.61
N LEU A 192 -6.68 17.63 3.33
CA LEU A 192 -5.67 17.24 2.33
C LEU A 192 -4.65 18.34 1.99
N TYR A 193 -4.86 19.57 2.47
CA TYR A 193 -3.94 20.71 2.36
C TYR A 193 -3.41 20.96 0.93
N ASN A 194 -4.34 21.17 -0.01
CA ASN A 194 -4.07 21.55 -1.39
C ASN A 194 -3.11 20.61 -2.16
N ASP A 195 -3.17 19.31 -1.90
CA ASP A 195 -2.46 18.29 -2.68
C ASP A 195 -3.36 17.06 -2.93
N PRO A 196 -3.57 16.65 -4.20
CA PRO A 196 -4.49 15.55 -4.54
C PRO A 196 -3.88 14.16 -4.29
N SER A 197 -2.60 14.09 -3.92
CA SER A 197 -1.79 12.87 -3.99
C SER A 197 -1.36 12.32 -2.62
N GLY A 198 -1.44 13.15 -1.57
CA GLY A 198 -0.87 12.86 -0.25
C GLY A 198 0.64 13.17 -0.13
N ALA A 199 1.17 14.03 -0.99
CA ALA A 199 2.55 14.55 -0.91
C ALA A 199 2.69 15.68 0.13
N SER A 200 1.57 16.26 0.58
CA SER A 200 1.58 17.22 1.68
C SER A 200 1.80 16.52 3.03
N MET A 201 2.85 16.92 3.75
CA MET A 201 3.11 16.44 5.12
C MET A 201 2.03 16.86 6.12
N GLN A 202 1.23 17.88 5.78
CA GLN A 202 0.15 18.38 6.61
C GLN A 202 -1.13 17.53 6.43
N ALA A 203 -1.26 16.78 5.33
CA ALA A 203 -2.46 15.99 5.06
C ALA A 203 -2.74 14.98 6.16
N ASP A 204 -3.88 15.13 6.83
CA ASP A 204 -4.31 14.34 7.98
C ASP A 204 -5.73 13.79 7.78
N SER A 205 -6.02 12.67 8.43
CA SER A 205 -7.35 12.07 8.41
C SER A 205 -7.57 11.21 9.64
N HIS A 206 -8.83 11.12 10.06
CA HIS A 206 -9.26 10.17 11.07
C HIS A 206 -9.39 8.75 10.49
N LEU A 207 -9.25 7.76 11.37
CA LEU A 207 -9.37 6.33 11.04
C LEU A 207 -10.73 5.99 10.40
N ASP A 208 -11.83 6.50 10.95
CA ASP A 208 -13.18 6.30 10.41
C ASP A 208 -13.34 6.75 8.96
N ASP A 209 -12.79 7.92 8.62
CA ASP A 209 -12.92 8.48 7.27
C ASP A 209 -12.14 7.63 6.25
N ILE A 210 -10.94 7.17 6.64
CA ILE A 210 -10.14 6.22 5.85
C ILE A 210 -10.86 4.90 5.66
N ASN A 211 -11.44 4.33 6.73
CA ASN A 211 -12.18 3.08 6.64
C ASN A 211 -13.40 3.23 5.74
N ARG A 212 -14.17 4.32 5.88
CA ARG A 212 -15.37 4.55 5.09
C ARG A 212 -15.05 4.72 3.60
N VAL A 213 -14.04 5.50 3.25
CA VAL A 213 -13.64 5.66 1.82
C VAL A 213 -13.10 4.34 1.26
N ALA A 214 -12.32 3.58 2.03
CA ALA A 214 -11.82 2.29 1.59
C ALA A 214 -12.97 1.29 1.34
N LEU A 215 -13.90 1.13 2.29
CA LEU A 215 -15.08 0.26 2.12
C LEU A 215 -15.91 0.67 0.90
N LYS A 216 -16.10 1.98 0.69
CA LYS A 216 -16.84 2.50 -0.48
C LYS A 216 -16.16 2.10 -1.78
N LEU A 217 -14.83 2.26 -1.88
CA LEU A 217 -14.06 1.92 -3.08
C LEU A 217 -13.99 0.41 -3.36
N LEU A 218 -14.11 -0.45 -2.34
CA LEU A 218 -14.18 -1.91 -2.55
C LEU A 218 -15.43 -2.38 -3.31
N ASN A 219 -16.46 -1.52 -3.45
CA ASN A 219 -17.64 -1.84 -4.27
C ASN A 219 -17.36 -1.79 -5.77
N TYR A 220 -16.21 -1.25 -6.20
CA TYR A 220 -15.85 -1.13 -7.61
C TYR A 220 -14.95 -2.29 -8.04
N ASP A 221 -15.38 -3.07 -9.03
CA ASP A 221 -14.65 -4.25 -9.48
C ASP A 221 -13.26 -3.92 -10.03
N PHE A 222 -13.09 -2.79 -10.73
CA PHE A 222 -11.78 -2.36 -11.23
C PHE A 222 -10.80 -2.08 -10.09
N VAL A 223 -11.29 -1.51 -8.96
CA VAL A 223 -10.47 -1.25 -7.77
C VAL A 223 -9.98 -2.58 -7.20
N LYS A 224 -10.90 -3.54 -6.94
CA LYS A 224 -10.54 -4.88 -6.42
C LYS A 224 -9.57 -5.61 -7.35
N GLU A 225 -9.77 -5.49 -8.66
CA GLU A 225 -8.91 -6.13 -9.64
C GLU A 225 -7.47 -5.62 -9.57
N CYS A 226 -7.26 -4.29 -9.55
CA CYS A 226 -5.92 -3.73 -9.60
C CYS A 226 -5.18 -3.81 -8.26
N ILE A 227 -5.86 -3.58 -7.14
CA ILE A 227 -5.22 -3.60 -5.81
C ILE A 227 -4.80 -5.01 -5.38
N GLY A 228 -5.44 -6.06 -5.92
CA GLY A 228 -5.21 -7.45 -5.53
C GLY A 228 -4.03 -8.14 -6.22
N LYS A 229 -3.35 -7.46 -7.16
CA LYS A 229 -2.19 -8.02 -7.87
C LYS A 229 -0.88 -7.41 -7.36
N SER A 230 0.17 -8.22 -7.25
CA SER A 230 1.52 -7.77 -6.90
C SER A 230 2.18 -6.95 -8.01
N GLU A 231 1.84 -7.26 -9.26
CA GLU A 231 2.14 -6.47 -10.45
C GLU A 231 0.86 -6.31 -11.27
N PHE A 232 0.64 -5.13 -11.84
CA PHE A 232 -0.52 -4.81 -12.65
C PHE A 232 -0.09 -4.15 -13.96
N SER A 233 -0.63 -4.64 -15.07
CA SER A 233 -0.30 -4.13 -16.40
C SER A 233 -1.53 -3.60 -17.11
N ILE A 234 -1.34 -2.49 -17.83
CA ILE A 234 -2.36 -1.85 -18.66
C ILE A 234 -1.84 -1.64 -20.08
N GLN A 235 -2.76 -1.57 -21.04
CA GLN A 235 -2.46 -1.24 -22.43
C GLN A 235 -3.03 0.14 -22.75
N THR A 236 -2.16 1.05 -23.16
CA THR A 236 -2.50 2.43 -23.53
C THR A 236 -2.21 2.65 -25.02
N PRO A 237 -2.73 3.72 -25.65
CA PRO A 237 -2.35 4.07 -27.02
C PRO A 237 -0.84 4.29 -27.19
N GLN A 238 -0.12 4.58 -26.11
CA GLN A 238 1.32 4.83 -26.14
C GLN A 238 2.16 3.59 -25.82
N GLY A 239 1.55 2.53 -25.29
CA GLY A 239 2.22 1.24 -25.03
C GLY A 239 1.75 0.56 -23.75
N GLU A 240 2.45 -0.53 -23.40
CA GLU A 240 2.23 -1.25 -22.16
C GLU A 240 2.89 -0.53 -20.98
N PHE A 241 2.15 -0.40 -19.89
CA PHE A 241 2.69 -0.05 -18.57
C PHE A 241 2.55 -1.25 -17.65
N THR A 242 3.59 -1.53 -16.88
CA THR A 242 3.57 -2.54 -15.82
C THR A 242 4.06 -1.89 -14.54
N TRP A 243 3.24 -1.96 -13.50
CA TRP A 243 3.53 -1.38 -12.21
C TRP A 243 3.65 -2.45 -11.14
N LYS A 244 4.64 -2.29 -10.27
CA LYS A 244 4.73 -3.06 -9.03
C LYS A 244 3.84 -2.41 -7.97
N ASN A 245 3.02 -3.22 -7.31
CA ASN A 245 2.18 -2.78 -6.21
C ASN A 245 3.05 -2.46 -4.98
N THR A 246 2.73 -1.36 -4.31
CA THR A 246 3.43 -0.91 -3.10
C THR A 246 3.14 -1.76 -1.86
N ASN A 247 2.07 -2.57 -1.88
CA ASN A 247 1.71 -3.45 -0.78
C ASN A 247 2.52 -4.76 -0.82
N GLU A 248 3.50 -4.88 0.06
CA GLU A 248 4.40 -6.04 0.11
C GLU A 248 3.72 -7.32 0.60
N PHE A 249 2.50 -7.27 1.16
CA PHE A 249 1.72 -8.48 1.46
C PHE A 249 1.38 -9.29 0.20
N LEU A 250 1.36 -8.65 -0.98
CA LEU A 250 1.00 -9.28 -2.26
C LEU A 250 2.20 -9.92 -2.96
N ASP A 251 3.42 -9.49 -2.66
CA ASP A 251 4.63 -10.00 -3.32
C ASP A 251 5.06 -11.33 -2.68
N GLU A 252 4.96 -12.43 -3.41
CA GLU A 252 5.33 -13.78 -2.94
C GLU A 252 6.80 -13.90 -2.46
N ASN A 253 7.67 -13.01 -2.95
CA ASN A 253 9.07 -12.96 -2.56
C ASN A 253 9.31 -12.08 -1.31
N SER A 254 8.30 -11.31 -0.88
CA SER A 254 8.39 -10.51 0.33
C SER A 254 8.40 -11.39 1.58
N PRO A 255 9.20 -11.05 2.61
CA PRO A 255 9.07 -11.68 3.92
C PRO A 255 7.68 -11.47 4.55
N TYR A 256 6.93 -10.46 4.09
CA TYR A 256 5.60 -10.12 4.58
C TYR A 256 4.47 -10.82 3.82
N TYR A 257 4.76 -11.59 2.76
CA TYR A 257 3.74 -12.18 1.91
C TYR A 257 2.63 -12.90 2.68
N ASN A 258 1.38 -12.61 2.34
CA ASN A 258 0.21 -13.29 2.89
C ASN A 258 -0.84 -13.53 1.79
N ALA A 259 -1.06 -14.80 1.44
CA ALA A 259 -1.94 -15.21 0.33
C ALA A 259 -3.43 -14.81 0.51
N ASN A 260 -3.84 -14.53 1.75
CA ASN A 260 -5.20 -14.11 2.08
C ASN A 260 -5.38 -12.58 1.98
N VAL A 261 -4.30 -11.82 1.82
CA VAL A 261 -4.39 -10.38 1.56
C VAL A 261 -4.74 -10.13 0.10
N LYS A 262 -5.75 -9.30 -0.14
CA LYS A 262 -6.29 -8.93 -1.46
C LYS A 262 -6.17 -7.45 -1.80
N GLY A 263 -5.33 -6.71 -1.07
CA GLY A 263 -5.18 -5.25 -1.22
C GLY A 263 -4.87 -4.58 0.12
N MET A 264 -5.09 -3.27 0.29
CA MET A 264 -5.59 -2.31 -0.68
C MET A 264 -4.52 -1.27 -1.03
N LYS A 265 -4.11 -0.46 -0.06
CA LYS A 265 -3.29 0.73 -0.32
C LYS A 265 -2.34 1.02 0.82
N THR A 266 -1.11 1.37 0.46
CA THR A 266 -0.12 1.90 1.39
C THR A 266 -0.03 3.42 1.32
N GLY A 267 0.46 4.04 2.40
CA GLY A 267 0.88 5.43 2.43
C GLY A 267 2.14 5.58 3.27
N THR A 268 3.11 6.37 2.82
CA THR A 268 4.33 6.64 3.59
C THR A 268 4.67 8.11 3.47
N MET A 269 4.81 8.79 4.60
CA MET A 269 5.29 10.18 4.66
C MET A 269 6.15 10.37 5.89
N ALA A 270 7.40 10.79 5.70
CA ALA A 270 8.40 10.91 6.77
C ALA A 270 8.43 9.65 7.66
N SER A 271 8.10 9.77 8.95
CA SER A 271 8.02 8.66 9.91
C SER A 271 6.62 8.06 10.09
N SER A 272 5.66 8.45 9.25
CA SER A 272 4.29 7.90 9.25
C SER A 272 4.18 6.82 8.18
N TYR A 273 3.98 5.57 8.61
CA TYR A 273 3.80 4.41 7.75
C TYR A 273 2.37 3.87 7.90
N ASN A 274 1.58 4.03 6.85
CA ASN A 274 0.16 3.68 6.80
C ASN A 274 -0.09 2.50 5.87
N ILE A 275 -1.10 1.70 6.18
CA ILE A 275 -1.63 0.67 5.29
C ILE A 275 -3.09 0.38 5.58
N VAL A 276 -3.87 0.19 4.52
CA VAL A 276 -5.22 -0.38 4.54
C VAL A 276 -5.15 -1.73 3.82
N VAL A 277 -5.64 -2.78 4.47
CA VAL A 277 -5.58 -4.15 3.99
C VAL A 277 -6.98 -4.73 3.88
N LEU A 278 -7.30 -5.29 2.71
CA LEU A 278 -8.41 -6.22 2.54
C LEU A 278 -7.86 -7.63 2.79
N TYR A 279 -8.38 -8.32 3.80
CA TYR A 279 -7.99 -9.68 4.15
C TYR A 279 -9.20 -10.61 4.01
N GLU A 280 -9.05 -11.69 3.25
CA GLU A 280 -10.12 -12.66 2.98
C GLU A 280 -9.66 -14.08 3.33
N LYS A 281 -10.41 -14.76 4.21
CA LYS A 281 -10.13 -16.14 4.61
C LYS A 281 -11.44 -16.86 4.95
N ASP A 282 -11.55 -18.12 4.51
CA ASP A 282 -12.68 -19.01 4.80
C ASP A 282 -14.06 -18.40 4.50
N GLY A 283 -14.13 -17.60 3.43
CA GLY A 283 -15.35 -16.95 2.96
C GLY A 283 -15.69 -15.64 3.66
N LYS A 284 -14.90 -15.20 4.65
CA LYS A 284 -15.08 -13.92 5.36
C LYS A 284 -14.10 -12.86 4.88
N ALA A 285 -14.50 -11.59 4.95
CA ALA A 285 -13.69 -10.45 4.56
C ALA A 285 -13.54 -9.43 5.70
N TYR A 286 -12.33 -8.91 5.86
CA TYR A 286 -11.96 -7.95 6.90
C TYR A 286 -11.23 -6.76 6.29
N LEU A 287 -11.55 -5.56 6.75
CA LEU A 287 -10.75 -4.36 6.52
C LEU A 287 -9.85 -4.12 7.73
N ILE A 288 -8.54 -4.16 7.54
CA ILE A 288 -7.55 -3.88 8.58
C ILE A 288 -6.83 -2.59 8.22
N THR A 289 -6.91 -1.59 9.08
CA THR A 289 -6.31 -0.27 8.84
C THR A 289 -5.32 0.05 9.94
N CYS A 290 -4.12 0.43 9.55
CA CYS A 290 -3.00 0.78 10.43
C CYS A 290 -2.46 2.14 9.98
N LEU A 291 -2.53 3.14 10.87
CA LEU A 291 -2.09 4.51 10.61
C LEU A 291 -0.95 4.92 11.54
N ALA A 292 0.05 5.58 10.96
CA ALA A 292 1.26 6.09 11.59
C ALA A 292 2.01 5.03 12.43
N ALA A 293 2.26 3.85 11.84
CA ALA A 293 3.25 2.93 12.39
C ALA A 293 4.65 3.57 12.35
N HIS A 294 5.51 3.22 13.30
CA HIS A 294 6.83 3.84 13.45
C HIS A 294 7.87 3.43 12.39
N SER A 295 7.60 2.40 11.60
CA SER A 295 8.48 1.92 10.54
C SER A 295 7.70 1.18 9.45
N ASN A 296 8.33 1.02 8.28
CA ASN A 296 7.77 0.21 7.19
C ASN A 296 7.50 -1.22 7.67
N GLU A 297 8.44 -1.84 8.39
CA GLU A 297 8.24 -3.18 8.95
C GLU A 297 7.12 -3.21 9.99
N GLY A 298 7.02 -2.17 10.83
CA GLY A 298 6.02 -2.04 11.88
C GLY A 298 4.59 -2.12 11.37
N ARG A 299 4.27 -1.46 10.24
CA ARG A 299 2.90 -1.52 9.68
C ARG A 299 2.48 -2.94 9.28
N TYR A 300 3.41 -3.72 8.71
CA TYR A 300 3.16 -5.11 8.33
C TYR A 300 3.07 -6.01 9.57
N LYS A 301 3.91 -5.78 10.59
CA LYS A 301 3.84 -6.53 11.85
C LYS A 301 2.53 -6.31 12.59
N ALA A 302 2.06 -5.06 12.67
CA ALA A 302 0.79 -4.72 13.31
C ALA A 302 -0.38 -5.44 12.62
N VAL A 303 -0.46 -5.38 11.28
CA VAL A 303 -1.50 -6.09 10.52
C VAL A 303 -1.40 -7.61 10.72
N GLN A 304 -0.22 -8.21 10.61
CA GLN A 304 -0.07 -9.65 10.77
C GLN A 304 -0.37 -10.12 12.20
N SER A 305 -0.02 -9.32 13.22
CA SER A 305 -0.36 -9.64 14.60
C SER A 305 -1.87 -9.58 14.84
N ALA A 306 -2.56 -8.59 14.27
CA ALA A 306 -4.02 -8.52 14.34
C ALA A 306 -4.69 -9.74 13.67
N ILE A 307 -4.16 -10.18 12.52
CA ILE A 307 -4.63 -11.43 11.87
C ILE A 307 -4.48 -12.61 12.84
N ASN A 308 -3.31 -12.78 13.46
CA ASN A 308 -3.02 -13.92 14.33
C ASN A 308 -3.76 -13.92 15.68
N THR A 309 -4.25 -12.77 16.15
CA THR A 309 -4.75 -12.60 17.53
C THR A 309 -6.22 -12.20 17.63
N ILE A 310 -6.76 -11.55 16.59
CA ILE A 310 -8.13 -11.04 16.56
C ILE A 310 -8.99 -11.85 15.57
N ILE A 311 -8.43 -12.26 14.43
CA ILE A 311 -9.17 -12.95 13.36
C ILE A 311 -9.03 -14.48 13.46
N GLU A 312 -7.80 -14.99 13.64
CA GLU A 312 -7.52 -16.43 13.79
C GLU A 312 -7.77 -16.96 15.21
#